data_AF-A0A970P8N2-F1
#
_entry.id   AF-A0A970P8N2-F1
#
_cell.length_a   1.000
_cell.length_b   1.000
_cell.length_c   1.000
_cell.angle_alpha   90.00
_cell.angle_beta   90.00
_cell.angle_gamma   90.00
#
_symmetry.space_group_name_H-M   'P 1'
#
loop_
_entity.id
_entity.type
_entity.pdbx_description
1 polymer ?
#
loop_
_entity_poly.entity_id
_entity_poly.type
_entity_poly.pdbx_seq_one_letter_code
_entity_poly.pdbx_strand_id
1 'polypeptide(L)'
;MRWLLLALPTLLLPVAGSAQPAKEADAVEALRQAVGFYHQQVADRGGYVWRYSGDLTLREGEGRTDDRQAIWVQPPGTTAVAMAFLDAWDATGEQMFLDAATDAGHALLQGQLLSGGWYYHITFDPALRGDWMYRVDHPQAGHGPTTEADGEGWHAWRKRRNKGNQTLLDDNNTAAAMTFLARLDEALQFENEAIHEAVLYALDSVLMAQYPIGAWSHNYDRFPSRRPDLSLYPVLPASVPTDWSRTWPKDYAGCYYINDNLTPDMIAMLLELHEIYGDERMLAAAENAGSFLLLAQMPEPQPAWCQQYNSAMQPVWDRKFEPPAITGEESQGVLEALLLLYRRTGKDSYLVPVPRAIEYLRASLLPDGRLARFYELETNRPIYFTRDYQMTYDIGQMPTHYGFLRESRLEAIEAEYQRLLAEGASEPVAQPPTAEEVRAIIDAMDERGAWVEMTVMDQHNIEPEAGVIHSATFIANVRALSDFLRGM
;
A
#
# COMPACT_ATOMS: atom_id res chain seq x y z
N MET A 1 16.85 75.10 -19.09
CA MET A 1 16.14 73.81 -19.29
C MET A 1 15.91 73.22 -17.92
N ARG A 2 14.85 73.61 -17.18
CA ARG A 2 13.48 73.08 -17.22
C ARG A 2 13.38 71.55 -17.13
N TRP A 3 13.16 71.10 -15.89
CA TRP A 3 12.27 70.03 -15.39
C TRP A 3 12.00 68.79 -16.25
N LEU A 4 12.18 67.61 -15.64
CA LEU A 4 11.13 66.59 -15.52
C LEU A 4 11.51 65.58 -14.42
N LEU A 5 10.91 65.79 -13.24
CA LEU A 5 10.74 64.78 -12.20
C LEU A 5 9.67 63.80 -12.68
N LEU A 6 10.03 62.54 -12.87
CA LEU A 6 9.10 61.43 -13.01
C LEU A 6 9.10 60.66 -11.69
N ALA A 7 8.02 60.84 -10.94
CA ALA A 7 7.72 60.04 -9.76
C ALA A 7 7.39 58.61 -10.21
N LEU A 8 8.19 57.65 -9.78
CA LEU A 8 7.85 56.23 -9.86
C LEU A 8 6.88 55.91 -8.72
N PRO A 9 5.72 55.28 -8.99
CA PRO A 9 4.85 54.79 -7.94
C PRO A 9 5.56 53.67 -7.20
N THR A 10 5.80 53.86 -5.91
CA THR A 10 6.12 52.77 -4.99
C THR A 10 4.91 51.85 -4.91
N LEU A 11 4.90 50.81 -5.72
CA LEU A 11 4.09 49.62 -5.47
C LEU A 11 4.57 49.03 -4.15
N LEU A 12 3.83 49.30 -3.07
CA LEU A 12 3.88 48.50 -1.86
C LEU A 12 3.44 47.09 -2.28
N LEU A 13 4.41 46.22 -2.57
CA LEU A 13 4.18 44.79 -2.50
C LEU A 13 3.65 44.50 -1.09
N PRO A 14 2.55 43.75 -0.93
CA PRO A 14 2.21 43.24 0.38
C PRO A 14 3.41 42.42 0.83
N VAL A 15 4.07 42.87 1.89
CA VAL A 15 4.93 41.99 2.67
C VAL A 15 4.00 40.88 3.12
N ALA A 16 4.06 39.73 2.44
CA ALA A 16 3.65 38.49 3.06
C ALA A 16 4.48 38.43 4.34
N GLY A 17 3.83 38.70 5.47
CA GLY A 17 4.49 38.55 6.76
C GLY A 17 5.02 37.12 6.77
N SER A 18 6.34 36.97 6.92
CA SER A 18 6.93 35.65 7.12
C SER A 18 6.19 35.03 8.31
N ALA A 19 5.41 33.99 8.06
CA ALA A 19 4.76 33.25 9.13
C ALA A 19 5.85 32.84 10.13
N GLN A 20 5.61 33.02 11.43
CA GLN A 20 6.60 32.63 12.42
C GLN A 20 6.79 31.10 12.32
N PRO A 21 8.03 30.58 12.35
CA PRO A 21 8.26 29.14 12.30
C PRO A 21 7.49 28.42 13.42
N ALA A 22 7.08 27.18 13.16
CA ALA A 22 6.36 26.37 14.15
C ALA A 22 7.24 26.06 15.36
N LYS A 23 6.62 26.09 16.54
CA LYS A 23 7.18 25.52 17.77
C LYS A 23 6.59 24.14 18.00
N GLU A 24 7.26 23.33 18.81
CA GLU A 24 6.78 22.01 19.22
C GLU A 24 5.36 22.05 19.80
N ALA A 25 5.09 23.02 20.68
CA ALA A 25 3.76 23.20 21.26
C ALA A 25 2.68 23.48 20.22
N ASP A 26 3.02 24.12 19.10
CA ASP A 26 2.08 24.37 17.99
C ASP A 26 1.79 23.05 17.25
N ALA A 27 2.80 22.21 17.03
CA ALA A 27 2.65 20.91 16.39
C ALA A 27 1.84 19.93 17.24
N VAL A 28 2.10 19.87 18.55
CA VAL A 28 1.32 19.05 19.51
C VAL A 28 -0.14 19.49 19.52
N GLU A 29 -0.42 20.79 19.57
CA GLU A 29 -1.78 21.29 19.55
C GLU A 29 -2.49 20.98 18.23
N ALA A 30 -1.78 21.10 17.10
CA ALA A 30 -2.32 20.73 15.79
C ALA A 30 -2.65 19.23 15.70
N LEU A 31 -1.78 18.36 16.23
CA LEU A 31 -2.05 16.92 16.34
C LEU A 31 -3.31 16.64 17.16
N ARG A 32 -3.47 17.28 18.32
CA ARG A 32 -4.67 17.12 19.15
C ARG A 32 -5.95 17.51 18.42
N GLN A 33 -5.92 18.65 17.71
CA GLN A 33 -7.07 19.13 16.95
C GLN A 33 -7.40 18.17 15.80
N ALA A 34 -6.40 17.79 15.00
CA ALA A 34 -6.60 16.92 13.85
C ALA A 34 -7.09 15.53 14.24
N VAL A 35 -6.43 14.87 15.21
CA VAL A 35 -6.84 13.54 15.67
C VAL A 35 -8.17 13.62 16.42
N GLY A 36 -8.39 14.67 17.23
CA GLY A 36 -9.67 14.91 17.90
C GLY A 36 -10.83 15.02 16.90
N PHE A 37 -10.65 15.75 15.81
CA PHE A 37 -11.63 15.83 14.73
C PHE A 37 -11.90 14.46 14.08
N TYR A 38 -10.85 13.75 13.69
CA TYR A 38 -10.99 12.45 13.05
C TYR A 38 -11.66 11.42 13.96
N HIS A 39 -11.23 11.33 15.22
CA HIS A 39 -11.76 10.38 16.18
C HIS A 39 -13.20 10.69 16.60
N GLN A 40 -13.55 11.96 16.78
CA GLN A 40 -14.87 12.33 17.33
C GLN A 40 -15.94 12.61 16.27
N GLN A 41 -15.56 13.09 15.07
CA GLN A 41 -16.51 13.54 14.06
C GLN A 41 -16.48 12.69 12.78
N VAL A 42 -15.29 12.24 12.35
CA VAL A 42 -15.14 11.47 11.10
C VAL A 42 -15.42 9.99 11.32
N ALA A 43 -14.87 9.43 12.41
CA ALA A 43 -14.88 8.01 12.71
C ALA A 43 -16.30 7.43 12.66
N ASP A 44 -16.39 6.19 12.17
CA ASP A 44 -17.61 5.39 12.20
C ASP A 44 -17.32 4.04 12.83
N ARG A 45 -17.75 3.87 14.10
CA ARG A 45 -17.41 2.70 14.93
C ARG A 45 -15.89 2.45 14.99
N GLY A 46 -15.10 3.52 15.04
CA GLY A 46 -13.63 3.48 15.06
C GLY A 46 -12.97 3.37 13.69
N GLY A 47 -13.71 3.19 12.59
CA GLY A 47 -13.13 3.05 11.26
C GLY A 47 -13.34 4.24 10.33
N TYR A 48 -12.66 4.17 9.18
CA TYR A 48 -12.50 5.27 8.23
C TYR A 48 -12.57 4.79 6.77
N VAL A 49 -12.94 5.69 5.87
CA VAL A 49 -12.87 5.57 4.40
C VAL A 49 -11.94 6.62 3.81
N TRP A 50 -11.78 6.65 2.48
CA TRP A 50 -10.74 7.45 1.82
C TRP A 50 -11.02 8.94 1.82
N ARG A 51 -12.29 9.33 1.62
CA ARG A 51 -12.69 10.73 1.42
C ARG A 51 -14.05 11.02 2.02
N TYR A 52 -14.21 12.28 2.43
CA TYR A 52 -15.45 12.82 2.99
C TYR A 52 -15.72 14.19 2.38
N SER A 53 -16.98 14.56 2.17
CA SER A 53 -17.30 15.97 1.94
C SER A 53 -16.93 16.78 3.18
N GLY A 54 -16.63 18.06 3.00
CA GLY A 54 -16.22 18.94 4.10
C GLY A 54 -17.29 19.10 5.18
N ASP A 55 -18.57 18.85 4.88
CA ASP A 55 -19.67 18.81 5.85
C ASP A 55 -19.97 17.40 6.40
N LEU A 56 -19.17 16.40 6.02
CA LEU A 56 -19.27 14.99 6.38
C LEU A 56 -20.57 14.28 5.97
N THR A 57 -21.36 14.88 5.07
CA THR A 57 -22.61 14.29 4.58
C THR A 57 -22.38 13.20 3.54
N LEU A 58 -21.28 13.27 2.80
CA LEU A 58 -20.86 12.30 1.79
C LEU A 58 -19.57 11.61 2.22
N ARG A 59 -19.42 10.34 1.82
CA ARG A 59 -18.24 9.53 2.11
C ARG A 59 -18.02 8.44 1.06
N GLU A 60 -16.76 8.20 0.73
CA GLU A 60 -16.39 7.20 -0.28
C GLU A 60 -15.09 6.46 0.05
N GLY A 61 -15.09 5.16 -0.26
CA GLY A 61 -13.90 4.37 -0.54
C GLY A 61 -13.85 4.06 -2.04
N GLU A 62 -13.68 2.79 -2.40
CA GLU A 62 -13.83 2.35 -3.80
C GLU A 62 -15.27 2.51 -4.32
N GLY A 63 -16.24 2.64 -3.40
CA GLY A 63 -17.63 3.00 -3.69
C GLY A 63 -18.19 3.99 -2.68
N ARG A 64 -19.46 4.38 -2.86
CA ARG A 64 -20.19 5.25 -1.91
C ARG A 64 -20.48 4.50 -0.60
N THR A 65 -20.37 5.21 0.52
CA THR A 65 -20.55 4.65 1.87
C THR A 65 -21.38 5.53 2.80
N ASP A 66 -22.22 6.39 2.23
CA ASP A 66 -22.98 7.43 2.96
C ASP A 66 -23.92 6.87 4.04
N ASP A 67 -24.31 5.60 3.90
CA ASP A 67 -25.16 4.89 4.85
C ASP A 67 -24.48 4.59 6.19
N ARG A 68 -23.16 4.81 6.30
CA ARG A 68 -22.35 4.55 7.50
C ARG A 68 -22.47 3.09 7.96
N GLN A 69 -22.45 2.19 6.99
CA GLN A 69 -22.50 0.74 7.23
C GLN A 69 -21.22 0.03 6.81
N ALA A 70 -20.20 0.75 6.36
CA ALA A 70 -18.91 0.17 6.02
C ALA A 70 -17.72 1.10 6.28
N ILE A 71 -16.58 0.49 6.60
CA ILE A 71 -15.27 1.14 6.69
C ILE A 71 -14.32 0.47 5.70
N TRP A 72 -13.30 1.17 5.22
CA TRP A 72 -12.32 0.61 4.29
C TRP A 72 -11.07 0.17 5.04
N VAL A 73 -10.62 -1.06 4.80
CA VAL A 73 -9.34 -1.58 5.29
C VAL A 73 -8.21 -1.07 4.40
N GLN A 74 -8.44 -1.05 3.09
CA GLN A 74 -7.50 -0.60 2.08
C GLN A 74 -7.02 0.83 2.36
N PRO A 75 -5.69 1.08 2.41
CA PRO A 75 -5.14 2.42 2.45
C PRO A 75 -5.69 3.31 1.32
N PRO A 76 -5.94 4.61 1.56
CA PRO A 76 -5.67 5.37 2.78
C PRO A 76 -6.80 5.31 3.84
N GLY A 77 -7.57 4.22 3.90
CA GLY A 77 -8.66 4.03 4.86
C GLY A 77 -8.20 3.74 6.30
N THR A 78 -8.96 2.91 7.00
CA THR A 78 -8.86 2.65 8.44
C THR A 78 -7.44 2.34 8.91
N THR A 79 -6.75 1.42 8.25
CA THR A 79 -5.41 0.97 8.66
C THR A 79 -4.39 2.09 8.61
N ALA A 80 -4.39 2.87 7.53
CA ALA A 80 -3.43 3.96 7.33
C ALA A 80 -3.73 5.18 8.23
N VAL A 81 -5.01 5.52 8.43
CA VAL A 81 -5.42 6.55 9.40
C VAL A 81 -5.00 6.16 10.82
N ALA A 82 -5.24 4.91 11.21
CA ALA A 82 -4.91 4.43 12.54
C ALA A 82 -3.39 4.35 12.79
N MET A 83 -2.61 4.05 11.73
CA MET A 83 -1.16 4.15 11.80
C MET A 83 -0.70 5.59 12.09
N ALA A 84 -1.36 6.60 11.52
CA ALA A 84 -1.04 8.00 11.81
C ALA A 84 -1.36 8.38 13.27
N PHE A 85 -2.37 7.76 13.89
CA PHE A 85 -2.61 7.94 15.34
C PHE A 85 -1.47 7.34 16.18
N LEU A 86 -0.97 6.15 15.82
CA LEU A 86 0.22 5.60 16.47
C LEU A 86 1.45 6.47 16.25
N ASP A 87 1.58 7.08 15.07
CA ASP A 87 2.68 8.00 14.82
C ASP A 87 2.64 9.21 15.80
N ALA A 88 1.45 9.76 16.03
CA ALA A 88 1.24 10.84 17.01
C ALA A 88 1.42 10.37 18.47
N TRP A 89 1.01 9.14 18.79
CA TRP A 89 1.26 8.52 20.11
C TRP A 89 2.76 8.42 20.38
N ASP A 90 3.55 7.85 19.46
CA ASP A 90 4.99 7.69 19.65
C ASP A 90 5.71 9.03 19.80
N ALA A 91 5.23 10.07 19.12
CA ALA A 91 5.80 11.41 19.18
C ALA A 91 5.50 12.17 20.48
N THR A 92 4.43 11.82 21.21
CA THR A 92 3.91 12.66 22.31
C THR A 92 3.63 11.92 23.62
N GLY A 93 3.33 10.62 23.56
CA GLY A 93 2.84 9.82 24.68
C GLY A 93 1.44 10.21 25.17
N GLU A 94 0.64 10.95 24.39
CA GLU A 94 -0.69 11.36 24.83
C GLU A 94 -1.76 10.29 24.57
N GLN A 95 -2.42 9.85 25.64
CA GLN A 95 -3.36 8.72 25.64
C GLN A 95 -4.48 8.85 24.59
N MET A 96 -4.92 10.07 24.26
CA MET A 96 -5.98 10.27 23.25
C MET A 96 -5.62 9.71 21.86
N PHE A 97 -4.33 9.69 21.51
CA PHE A 97 -3.88 9.12 20.24
C PHE A 97 -3.92 7.59 20.29
N LEU A 98 -3.50 6.99 21.40
CA LEU A 98 -3.58 5.55 21.60
C LEU A 98 -5.03 5.05 21.71
N ASP A 99 -5.92 5.83 22.32
CA ASP A 99 -7.36 5.53 22.37
C ASP A 99 -7.97 5.50 20.97
N ALA A 100 -7.66 6.50 20.13
CA ALA A 100 -8.12 6.56 18.74
C ALA A 100 -7.59 5.38 17.90
N ALA A 101 -6.31 5.02 18.08
CA ALA A 101 -5.74 3.83 17.44
C ALA A 101 -6.43 2.54 17.95
N THR A 102 -6.67 2.42 19.25
CA THR A 102 -7.31 1.25 19.86
C THR A 102 -8.72 1.02 19.32
N ASP A 103 -9.52 2.08 19.17
CA ASP A 103 -10.86 2.00 18.59
C ASP A 103 -10.84 1.52 17.13
N ALA A 104 -9.86 1.98 16.34
CA ALA A 104 -9.66 1.48 14.97
C ALA A 104 -9.22 0.01 14.95
N GLY A 105 -8.37 -0.41 15.88
CA GLY A 105 -8.00 -1.81 16.10
C GLY A 105 -9.23 -2.68 16.36
N HIS A 106 -10.09 -2.26 17.29
CA HIS A 106 -11.35 -2.95 17.56
C HIS A 106 -12.29 -3.00 16.35
N ALA A 107 -12.32 -1.95 15.53
CA ALA A 107 -13.10 -1.93 14.28
C ALA A 107 -12.59 -2.98 13.28
N LEU A 108 -11.27 -3.17 13.15
CA LEU A 108 -10.67 -4.19 12.28
C LEU A 108 -10.98 -5.61 12.76
N LEU A 109 -11.01 -5.85 14.08
CA LEU A 109 -11.38 -7.16 14.64
C LEU A 109 -12.78 -7.60 14.20
N GLN A 110 -13.70 -6.65 13.99
CA GLN A 110 -15.08 -6.95 13.54
C GLN A 110 -15.17 -7.50 12.11
N GLY A 111 -14.08 -7.42 11.34
CA GLY A 111 -14.03 -7.84 9.95
C GLY A 111 -12.91 -8.81 9.59
N GLN A 112 -12.16 -9.33 10.56
CA GLN A 112 -11.18 -10.38 10.28
C GLN A 112 -11.90 -11.66 9.84
N LEU A 113 -11.43 -12.28 8.76
CA LEU A 113 -12.08 -13.43 8.13
C LEU A 113 -11.56 -14.75 8.70
N LEU A 114 -12.39 -15.80 8.65
CA LEU A 114 -11.98 -17.17 8.99
C LEU A 114 -10.84 -17.69 8.10
N SER A 115 -10.63 -17.12 6.92
CA SER A 115 -9.48 -17.42 6.08
C SER A 115 -8.16 -16.87 6.62
N GLY A 116 -8.14 -15.89 7.53
CA GLY A 116 -6.91 -15.32 8.09
C GLY A 116 -6.93 -13.79 8.22
N GLY A 117 -6.79 -13.11 7.08
CA GLY A 117 -6.69 -11.66 7.00
C GLY A 117 -8.01 -10.94 6.74
N TRP A 118 -7.95 -9.87 5.94
CA TRP A 118 -9.06 -8.94 5.72
C TRP A 118 -9.44 -8.81 4.24
N TYR A 119 -10.65 -8.31 4.02
CA TYR A 119 -11.13 -7.86 2.69
C TYR A 119 -10.97 -6.33 2.56
N TYR A 120 -11.34 -5.78 1.39
CA TYR A 120 -11.29 -4.34 1.10
C TYR A 120 -12.00 -3.47 2.14
N HIS A 121 -13.14 -3.94 2.63
CA HIS A 121 -14.00 -3.22 3.55
C HIS A 121 -14.61 -4.17 4.59
N ILE A 122 -15.08 -3.57 5.69
CA ILE A 122 -15.80 -4.27 6.74
C ILE A 122 -17.20 -3.70 6.79
N THR A 123 -18.22 -4.55 6.60
CA THR A 123 -19.61 -4.14 6.75
C THR A 123 -20.12 -4.34 8.17
N PHE A 124 -20.88 -3.36 8.64
CA PHE A 124 -21.60 -3.37 9.91
C PHE A 124 -23.12 -3.45 9.71
N ASP A 125 -23.61 -3.52 8.46
CA ASP A 125 -25.03 -3.74 8.17
C ASP A 125 -25.42 -5.15 8.63
N PRO A 126 -26.30 -5.31 9.63
CA PRO A 126 -26.72 -6.63 10.11
C PRO A 126 -27.34 -7.50 9.01
N ALA A 127 -27.92 -6.91 7.98
CA ALA A 127 -28.50 -7.63 6.85
C ALA A 127 -27.44 -8.17 5.89
N LEU A 128 -26.27 -7.52 5.78
CA LEU A 128 -25.19 -7.94 4.88
C LEU A 128 -24.14 -8.81 5.58
N ARG A 129 -23.99 -8.73 6.90
CA ARG A 129 -22.99 -9.52 7.64
C ARG A 129 -23.13 -11.03 7.43
N GLY A 130 -24.33 -11.53 7.19
CA GLY A 130 -24.58 -12.96 6.91
C GLY A 130 -23.90 -13.48 5.64
N ASP A 131 -23.52 -12.60 4.72
CA ASP A 131 -22.77 -12.95 3.51
C ASP A 131 -21.26 -13.13 3.77
N TRP A 132 -20.80 -12.77 4.97
CA TRP A 132 -19.39 -12.77 5.38
C TRP A 132 -19.08 -13.86 6.41
N MET A 133 -17.84 -14.32 6.37
CA MET A 133 -17.28 -15.30 7.30
C MET A 133 -16.36 -14.60 8.31
N TYR A 134 -16.87 -13.54 8.95
CA TYR A 134 -16.13 -12.81 9.98
C TYR A 134 -15.97 -13.65 11.25
N ARG A 135 -14.75 -13.72 11.79
CA ARG A 135 -14.43 -14.56 12.97
C ARG A 135 -15.34 -14.29 14.16
N VAL A 136 -15.63 -13.01 14.42
CA VAL A 136 -16.49 -12.56 15.53
C VAL A 136 -17.93 -13.08 15.42
N ASP A 137 -18.42 -13.33 14.21
CA ASP A 137 -19.77 -13.85 13.97
C ASP A 137 -19.80 -15.39 13.98
N HIS A 138 -18.62 -16.03 13.93
CA HIS A 138 -18.45 -17.48 13.82
C HIS A 138 -17.44 -18.03 14.86
N PRO A 139 -17.60 -17.77 16.17
CA PRO A 139 -16.59 -18.06 17.20
C PRO A 139 -16.27 -19.56 17.40
N GLN A 140 -17.12 -20.45 16.89
CA GLN A 140 -16.95 -21.90 16.99
C GLN A 140 -16.49 -22.55 15.67
N ALA A 141 -16.26 -21.75 14.61
CA ALA A 141 -15.90 -22.27 13.30
C ALA A 141 -14.41 -22.67 13.18
N GLY A 142 -13.57 -22.34 14.16
CA GLY A 142 -12.13 -22.58 14.09
C GLY A 142 -11.52 -21.83 12.90
N HIS A 143 -10.92 -22.57 11.96
CA HIS A 143 -10.37 -22.03 10.71
C HIS A 143 -11.39 -21.95 9.56
N GLY A 144 -12.66 -22.28 9.83
CA GLY A 144 -13.70 -22.32 8.80
C GLY A 144 -13.35 -23.31 7.66
N PRO A 145 -13.72 -23.00 6.40
CA PRO A 145 -13.32 -23.80 5.24
C PRO A 145 -11.79 -23.81 5.04
N THR A 146 -11.22 -25.02 4.88
CA THR A 146 -9.76 -25.21 4.67
C THR A 146 -9.44 -25.83 3.31
N THR A 147 -8.16 -25.78 2.89
CA THR A 147 -7.72 -26.30 1.58
C THR A 147 -7.67 -27.83 1.46
N GLU A 148 -7.76 -28.59 2.55
CA GLU A 148 -7.52 -30.05 2.56
C GLU A 148 -8.34 -30.84 1.53
N ALA A 149 -9.59 -30.44 1.30
CA ALA A 149 -10.50 -31.16 0.41
C ALA A 149 -10.45 -30.71 -1.06
N ASP A 150 -9.80 -29.58 -1.37
CA ASP A 150 -10.01 -28.85 -2.63
C ASP A 150 -8.76 -28.61 -3.49
N GLY A 151 -7.66 -29.27 -3.16
CA GLY A 151 -6.34 -29.05 -3.75
C GLY A 151 -5.58 -27.96 -2.99
N GLU A 152 -4.47 -27.48 -3.55
CA GLU A 152 -3.56 -26.56 -2.85
C GLU A 152 -3.28 -25.30 -3.65
N GLY A 153 -2.92 -24.23 -2.94
CA GLY A 153 -2.56 -22.94 -3.52
C GLY A 153 -3.59 -22.42 -4.52
N TRP A 154 -3.10 -21.77 -5.58
CA TRP A 154 -3.89 -21.24 -6.67
C TRP A 154 -4.87 -22.25 -7.29
N HIS A 155 -4.53 -23.54 -7.35
CA HIS A 155 -5.43 -24.56 -7.90
C HIS A 155 -6.72 -24.72 -7.07
N ALA A 156 -6.65 -24.46 -5.76
CA ALA A 156 -7.81 -24.41 -4.88
C ALA A 156 -8.50 -23.04 -4.90
N TRP A 157 -7.72 -21.95 -4.80
CA TRP A 157 -8.25 -20.60 -4.60
C TRP A 157 -8.90 -20.00 -5.85
N ARG A 158 -8.41 -20.32 -7.04
CA ARG A 158 -9.01 -19.84 -8.31
C ARG A 158 -10.46 -20.29 -8.52
N LYS A 159 -10.92 -21.30 -7.76
CA LYS A 159 -12.31 -21.79 -7.80
C LYS A 159 -13.29 -20.83 -7.10
N ARG A 160 -12.80 -19.90 -6.26
CA ARG A 160 -13.57 -18.84 -5.58
C ARG A 160 -14.87 -19.34 -4.95
N ARG A 161 -14.78 -20.39 -4.12
CA ARG A 161 -15.96 -21.05 -3.55
C ARG A 161 -16.53 -20.30 -2.35
N ASN A 162 -15.70 -19.57 -1.60
CA ASN A 162 -16.10 -18.88 -0.38
C ASN A 162 -15.89 -17.36 -0.53
N LYS A 163 -16.72 -16.72 -1.35
CA LYS A 163 -16.56 -15.29 -1.68
C LYS A 163 -16.53 -14.37 -0.46
N GLY A 164 -17.35 -14.66 0.56
CA GLY A 164 -17.39 -13.91 1.82
C GLY A 164 -16.27 -14.23 2.82
N ASN A 165 -15.27 -15.02 2.42
CA ASN A 165 -14.15 -15.47 3.25
C ASN A 165 -12.81 -15.23 2.56
N GLN A 166 -12.68 -14.13 1.82
CA GLN A 166 -11.52 -13.88 0.96
C GLN A 166 -10.50 -13.00 1.67
N THR A 167 -9.37 -13.57 2.09
CA THR A 167 -8.22 -12.79 2.54
C THR A 167 -7.52 -12.17 1.33
N LEU A 168 -7.51 -10.84 1.26
CA LEU A 168 -6.88 -10.06 0.21
C LEU A 168 -5.48 -9.62 0.62
N LEU A 169 -4.50 -10.03 -0.17
CA LEU A 169 -3.13 -9.51 -0.09
C LEU A 169 -2.89 -8.36 -1.08
N ASP A 170 -3.75 -8.29 -2.11
CA ASP A 170 -3.81 -7.20 -3.08
C ASP A 170 -4.10 -5.84 -2.41
N ASP A 171 -3.64 -4.77 -3.04
CA ASP A 171 -3.81 -3.38 -2.59
C ASP A 171 -3.46 -3.13 -1.11
N ASN A 172 -2.47 -3.86 -0.58
CA ASN A 172 -1.97 -3.73 0.79
C ASN A 172 -3.04 -3.89 1.90
N ASN A 173 -4.12 -4.63 1.64
CA ASN A 173 -5.22 -4.77 2.61
C ASN A 173 -4.80 -5.51 3.89
N THR A 174 -4.46 -6.79 3.76
CA THR A 174 -4.09 -7.62 4.90
C THR A 174 -2.74 -7.21 5.49
N ALA A 175 -1.77 -6.83 4.64
CA ALA A 175 -0.46 -6.42 5.11
C ALA A 175 -0.53 -5.14 5.96
N ALA A 176 -1.22 -4.08 5.49
CA ALA A 176 -1.39 -2.87 6.29
C ALA A 176 -2.16 -3.12 7.60
N ALA A 177 -3.19 -3.97 7.58
CA ALA A 177 -3.93 -4.34 8.79
C ALA A 177 -3.05 -5.06 9.82
N MET A 178 -2.23 -6.02 9.37
CA MET A 178 -1.30 -6.74 10.24
C MET A 178 -0.21 -5.82 10.80
N THR A 179 0.40 -4.96 9.98
CA THR A 179 1.41 -3.99 10.42
C THR A 179 0.85 -3.05 11.48
N PHE A 180 -0.34 -2.48 11.23
CA PHE A 180 -1.00 -1.59 12.19
C PHE A 180 -1.34 -2.31 13.50
N LEU A 181 -1.99 -3.48 13.43
CA LEU A 181 -2.37 -4.20 14.64
C LEU A 181 -1.15 -4.67 15.43
N ALA A 182 -0.04 -5.02 14.79
CA ALA A 182 1.21 -5.37 15.47
C ALA A 182 1.82 -4.18 16.23
N ARG A 183 1.90 -2.99 15.60
CA ARG A 183 2.36 -1.78 16.28
C ARG A 183 1.42 -1.35 17.40
N LEU A 184 0.12 -1.51 17.21
CA LEU A 184 -0.86 -1.26 18.27
C LEU A 184 -0.71 -2.24 19.44
N ASP A 185 -0.47 -3.52 19.15
CA ASP A 185 -0.23 -4.53 20.19
C ASP A 185 1.01 -4.19 21.04
N GLU A 186 2.11 -3.79 20.39
CA GLU A 186 3.31 -3.30 21.08
C GLU A 186 3.03 -2.05 21.93
N ALA A 187 2.31 -1.07 21.38
CA ALA A 187 1.94 0.15 22.11
C ALA A 187 1.03 -0.14 23.32
N LEU A 188 0.22 -1.20 23.24
CA LEU A 188 -0.59 -1.74 24.33
C LEU A 188 0.17 -2.77 25.19
N GLN A 189 1.48 -2.86 25.04
CA GLN A 189 2.37 -3.72 25.83
C GLN A 189 2.00 -5.21 25.75
N PHE A 190 1.39 -5.63 24.64
CA PHE A 190 0.91 -6.99 24.39
C PHE A 190 -0.17 -7.47 25.39
N GLU A 191 -0.86 -6.55 26.06
CA GLU A 191 -1.88 -6.87 27.07
C GLU A 191 -3.28 -7.05 26.48
N ASN A 192 -3.52 -6.60 25.24
CA ASN A 192 -4.80 -6.78 24.57
C ASN A 192 -4.85 -8.13 23.83
N GLU A 193 -5.31 -9.17 24.53
CA GLU A 193 -5.38 -10.55 24.02
C GLU A 193 -6.06 -10.68 22.64
N ALA A 194 -7.10 -9.89 22.38
CA ALA A 194 -7.86 -9.98 21.12
C ALA A 194 -7.07 -9.42 19.92
N ILE A 195 -6.31 -8.33 20.14
CA ILE A 195 -5.43 -7.76 19.11
C ILE A 195 -4.26 -8.68 18.86
N HIS A 196 -3.59 -9.14 19.93
CA HIS A 196 -2.46 -10.07 19.84
C HIS A 196 -2.84 -11.34 19.06
N GLU A 197 -3.96 -11.96 19.44
CA GLU A 197 -4.44 -13.18 18.78
C GLU A 197 -4.80 -12.94 17.31
N ALA A 198 -5.41 -11.80 16.98
CA ALA A 198 -5.76 -11.48 15.60
C ALA A 198 -4.52 -11.37 14.69
N VAL A 199 -3.43 -10.78 15.18
CA VAL A 199 -2.16 -10.70 14.43
C VAL A 199 -1.57 -12.09 14.21
N LEU A 200 -1.48 -12.90 15.26
CA LEU A 200 -0.92 -14.26 15.17
C LEU A 200 -1.75 -15.18 14.27
N TYR A 201 -3.07 -15.05 14.30
CA TYR A 201 -3.98 -15.80 13.43
C TYR A 201 -3.74 -15.46 11.95
N ALA A 202 -3.64 -14.18 11.62
CA ALA A 202 -3.35 -13.73 10.28
C ALA A 202 -1.95 -14.16 9.83
N LEU A 203 -0.95 -14.08 10.73
CA LEU A 203 0.42 -14.53 10.49
C LEU A 203 0.46 -16.00 10.08
N ASP A 204 -0.13 -16.90 10.87
CA ASP A 204 -0.11 -18.33 10.56
C ASP A 204 -0.76 -18.61 9.20
N SER A 205 -1.85 -17.91 8.88
CA SER A 205 -2.50 -18.01 7.58
C SER A 205 -1.59 -17.57 6.42
N VAL A 206 -0.99 -16.37 6.49
CA VAL A 206 -0.14 -15.86 5.40
C VAL A 206 1.13 -16.69 5.24
N LEU A 207 1.72 -17.18 6.33
CA LEU A 207 2.88 -18.07 6.31
C LEU A 207 2.57 -19.43 5.70
N MET A 208 1.35 -19.94 5.90
CA MET A 208 0.90 -21.19 5.27
C MET A 208 0.46 -20.98 3.82
N ALA A 209 0.08 -19.77 3.42
CA ALA A 209 -0.26 -19.44 2.03
C ALA A 209 0.97 -19.23 1.13
N GLN A 210 2.16 -19.02 1.70
CA GLN A 210 3.39 -18.74 0.94
C GLN A 210 3.78 -19.95 0.08
N TYR A 211 4.00 -19.73 -1.22
CA TYR A 211 4.49 -20.75 -2.14
C TYR A 211 5.94 -21.14 -1.84
N PRO A 212 6.40 -22.32 -2.27
CA PRO A 212 7.79 -22.74 -2.09
C PRO A 212 8.83 -21.78 -2.68
N ILE A 213 8.48 -21.04 -3.73
CA ILE A 213 9.37 -20.02 -4.32
C ILE A 213 9.47 -18.75 -3.46
N GLY A 214 8.52 -18.54 -2.54
CA GLY A 214 8.43 -17.37 -1.66
C GLY A 214 7.33 -16.36 -1.99
N ALA A 215 6.65 -16.52 -3.13
CA ALA A 215 5.56 -15.64 -3.54
C ALA A 215 4.22 -15.95 -2.85
N TRP A 216 3.22 -15.10 -3.13
CA TRP A 216 1.81 -15.34 -2.82
C TRP A 216 0.91 -15.09 -4.03
N SER A 217 -0.34 -15.57 -3.93
CA SER A 217 -1.43 -15.17 -4.82
C SER A 217 -2.10 -13.90 -4.32
N HIS A 218 -2.77 -13.17 -5.21
CA HIS A 218 -3.49 -11.93 -4.88
C HIS A 218 -4.52 -12.10 -3.75
N ASN A 219 -5.09 -13.30 -3.59
CA ASN A 219 -5.92 -13.68 -2.46
C ASN A 219 -6.05 -15.19 -2.29
N TYR A 220 -6.70 -15.57 -1.19
CA TYR A 220 -7.18 -16.92 -0.92
C TYR A 220 -8.46 -16.90 -0.08
N ASP A 221 -9.33 -17.90 -0.25
CA ASP A 221 -10.69 -17.93 0.31
C ASP A 221 -10.91 -19.01 1.39
N ARG A 222 -9.81 -19.61 1.86
CA ARG A 222 -9.79 -20.73 2.80
C ARG A 222 -8.51 -20.67 3.61
N PHE A 223 -8.57 -21.00 4.88
CA PHE A 223 -7.39 -21.09 5.72
C PHE A 223 -6.51 -22.27 5.23
N PRO A 224 -5.24 -22.06 4.87
CA PRO A 224 -4.40 -23.15 4.38
C PRO A 224 -3.99 -24.09 5.53
N SER A 225 -4.25 -25.39 5.39
CA SER A 225 -3.84 -26.40 6.39
C SER A 225 -2.37 -26.83 6.24
N ARG A 226 -1.77 -26.55 5.08
CA ARG A 226 -0.37 -26.77 4.76
C ARG A 226 0.06 -25.82 3.65
N ARG A 227 1.37 -25.60 3.55
CA ARG A 227 1.97 -24.87 2.43
C ARG A 227 1.75 -25.57 1.09
N PRO A 228 1.60 -24.83 -0.02
CA PRO A 228 1.50 -25.42 -1.36
C PRO A 228 2.70 -26.31 -1.69
N ASP A 229 2.44 -27.47 -2.28
CA ASP A 229 3.47 -28.48 -2.59
C ASP A 229 4.40 -28.10 -3.76
N LEU A 230 5.68 -28.43 -3.62
CA LEU A 230 6.73 -28.22 -4.64
C LEU A 230 6.44 -28.90 -5.98
N SER A 231 5.71 -30.03 -5.99
CA SER A 231 5.35 -30.75 -7.22
C SER A 231 4.35 -29.98 -8.09
N LEU A 232 3.55 -29.09 -7.48
CA LEU A 232 2.60 -28.21 -8.18
C LEU A 232 3.19 -26.83 -8.45
N TYR A 233 4.11 -26.39 -7.59
CA TYR A 233 4.72 -25.06 -7.61
C TYR A 233 6.25 -25.18 -7.54
N PRO A 234 6.90 -25.64 -8.63
CA PRO A 234 8.34 -25.81 -8.65
C PRO A 234 9.05 -24.45 -8.58
N VAL A 235 10.22 -24.45 -7.93
CA VAL A 235 11.09 -23.26 -7.85
C VAL A 235 11.89 -23.15 -9.15
N LEU A 236 11.54 -22.17 -9.97
CA LEU A 236 12.13 -21.94 -11.29
C LEU A 236 12.54 -20.46 -11.43
N PRO A 237 13.55 -20.14 -12.24
CA PRO A 237 13.79 -18.75 -12.64
C PRO A 237 12.74 -18.31 -13.68
N ALA A 238 12.51 -17.00 -13.77
CA ALA A 238 11.64 -16.41 -14.77
C ALA A 238 12.12 -16.68 -16.20
N SER A 239 11.17 -16.90 -17.10
CA SER A 239 11.46 -17.15 -18.52
C SER A 239 10.44 -16.46 -19.43
N VAL A 240 10.87 -16.17 -20.66
CA VAL A 240 9.98 -15.64 -21.70
C VAL A 240 9.11 -16.80 -22.24
N PRO A 241 7.78 -16.65 -22.30
CA PRO A 241 6.93 -17.67 -22.91
C PRO A 241 7.21 -17.74 -24.41
N THR A 242 7.20 -18.95 -24.99
CA THR A 242 7.48 -19.16 -26.43
C THR A 242 6.49 -18.45 -27.34
N ASP A 243 5.25 -18.29 -26.88
CA ASP A 243 4.20 -17.50 -27.51
C ASP A 243 3.25 -17.01 -26.41
N TRP A 244 2.60 -15.88 -26.64
CA TRP A 244 1.56 -15.37 -25.76
C TRP A 244 0.46 -14.65 -26.55
N SER A 245 -0.78 -14.86 -26.12
CA SER A 245 -1.94 -14.32 -26.83
C SER A 245 -1.96 -12.80 -26.81
N ARG A 246 -2.13 -12.17 -27.97
CA ARG A 246 -2.30 -10.71 -28.08
C ARG A 246 -3.70 -10.22 -27.69
N THR A 247 -4.57 -11.15 -27.33
CA THR A 247 -5.92 -10.89 -26.80
C THR A 247 -6.12 -11.60 -25.47
N TRP A 248 -6.92 -11.02 -24.58
CA TRP A 248 -7.09 -11.54 -23.24
C TRP A 248 -7.80 -12.92 -23.23
N PRO A 249 -7.14 -14.00 -22.72
CA PRO A 249 -7.66 -15.36 -22.80
C PRO A 249 -8.71 -15.70 -21.72
N LYS A 250 -8.82 -14.91 -20.65
CA LYS A 250 -9.72 -15.16 -19.49
C LYS A 250 -9.42 -16.46 -18.72
N ASP A 251 -8.18 -16.92 -18.73
CA ASP A 251 -7.75 -18.15 -18.08
C ASP A 251 -7.28 -17.95 -16.63
N TYR A 252 -6.86 -16.73 -16.26
CA TYR A 252 -6.34 -16.37 -14.94
C TYR A 252 -5.28 -17.37 -14.46
N ALA A 253 -4.24 -17.59 -15.28
CA ALA A 253 -3.21 -18.57 -14.99
C ALA A 253 -2.18 -18.12 -13.93
N GLY A 254 -2.16 -16.83 -13.56
CA GLY A 254 -1.21 -16.25 -12.62
C GLY A 254 -1.38 -16.79 -11.20
N CYS A 255 -0.28 -17.14 -10.53
CA CYS A 255 -0.28 -17.56 -9.14
C CYS A 255 0.71 -16.80 -8.27
N TYR A 256 1.77 -16.24 -8.85
CA TYR A 256 2.80 -15.47 -8.14
C TYR A 256 2.65 -13.98 -8.52
N TYR A 257 2.40 -13.13 -7.53
CA TYR A 257 2.02 -11.73 -7.78
C TYR A 257 3.02 -10.73 -7.19
N ILE A 258 3.40 -9.77 -8.03
CA ILE A 258 4.10 -8.53 -7.65
C ILE A 258 3.14 -7.34 -7.78
N ASN A 259 2.15 -7.44 -8.68
CA ASN A 259 1.12 -6.44 -8.95
C ASN A 259 0.66 -5.67 -7.71
N ASP A 260 0.52 -4.36 -7.85
CA ASP A 260 0.08 -3.43 -6.80
C ASP A 260 0.92 -3.59 -5.51
N ASN A 261 2.24 -3.78 -5.69
CA ASN A 261 3.24 -4.00 -4.65
C ASN A 261 2.99 -5.17 -3.69
N LEU A 262 2.17 -6.16 -4.06
CA LEU A 262 1.78 -7.25 -3.15
C LEU A 262 2.97 -7.92 -2.44
N THR A 263 3.95 -8.41 -3.20
CA THR A 263 5.11 -9.08 -2.58
C THR A 263 6.01 -8.10 -1.80
N PRO A 264 6.38 -6.92 -2.34
CA PRO A 264 7.04 -5.86 -1.58
C PRO A 264 6.38 -5.51 -0.24
N ASP A 265 5.06 -5.33 -0.21
CA ASP A 265 4.32 -4.97 1.01
C ASP A 265 4.32 -6.12 2.02
N MET A 266 4.20 -7.38 1.55
CA MET A 266 4.34 -8.56 2.40
C MET A 266 5.74 -8.66 3.02
N ILE A 267 6.80 -8.31 2.27
CA ILE A 267 8.17 -8.26 2.81
C ILE A 267 8.28 -7.20 3.90
N ALA A 268 7.82 -5.98 3.64
CA ALA A 268 7.87 -4.89 4.61
C ALA A 268 7.12 -5.24 5.90
N MET A 269 5.90 -5.76 5.78
CA MET A 269 5.10 -6.23 6.91
C MET A 269 5.82 -7.33 7.71
N LEU A 270 6.36 -8.36 7.07
CA LEU A 270 7.04 -9.46 7.78
C LEU A 270 8.30 -8.99 8.51
N LEU A 271 9.04 -8.04 7.94
CA LEU A 271 10.22 -7.46 8.59
C LEU A 271 9.86 -6.60 9.79
N GLU A 272 8.78 -5.82 9.71
CA GLU A 272 8.26 -5.05 10.86
C GLU A 272 7.78 -5.98 11.98
N LEU A 273 6.95 -6.98 11.64
CA LEU A 273 6.45 -7.94 12.62
C LEU A 273 7.60 -8.71 13.29
N HIS A 274 8.69 -9.02 12.55
CA HIS A 274 9.88 -9.64 13.13
C HIS A 274 10.54 -8.76 14.18
N GLU A 275 10.62 -7.45 13.96
CA GLU A 275 11.16 -6.51 14.95
C GLU A 275 10.31 -6.45 16.22
N ILE A 276 8.99 -6.47 16.07
CA ILE A 276 8.04 -6.38 17.19
C ILE A 276 8.00 -7.68 18.00
N TYR A 277 7.91 -8.84 17.34
CA TYR A 277 7.66 -10.12 18.01
C TYR A 277 8.91 -11.01 18.16
N GLY A 278 9.97 -10.76 17.40
CA GLY A 278 11.18 -11.59 17.40
C GLY A 278 11.00 -13.01 16.85
N ASP A 279 9.90 -13.31 16.14
CA ASP A 279 9.65 -14.63 15.57
C ASP A 279 10.40 -14.81 14.25
N GLU A 280 11.45 -15.62 14.26
CA GLU A 280 12.30 -15.93 13.09
C GLU A 280 11.54 -16.50 11.88
N ARG A 281 10.33 -17.04 12.08
CA ARG A 281 9.46 -17.46 10.95
C ARG A 281 9.12 -16.29 10.03
N MET A 282 9.00 -15.07 10.58
CA MET A 282 8.68 -13.86 9.82
C MET A 282 9.86 -13.43 8.94
N LEU A 283 11.06 -13.34 9.52
CA LEU A 283 12.28 -13.03 8.77
C LEU A 283 12.52 -14.08 7.68
N ALA A 284 12.42 -15.37 8.00
CA ALA A 284 12.59 -16.45 7.03
C ALA A 284 11.58 -16.33 5.86
N ALA A 285 10.32 -15.96 6.15
CA ALA A 285 9.32 -15.76 5.11
C ALA A 285 9.61 -14.52 4.25
N ALA A 286 10.10 -13.42 4.83
CA ALA A 286 10.53 -12.24 4.08
C ALA A 286 11.71 -12.55 3.15
N GLU A 287 12.68 -13.34 3.61
CA GLU A 287 13.82 -13.76 2.78
C GLU A 287 13.44 -14.76 1.68
N ASN A 288 12.46 -15.63 1.94
CA ASN A 288 11.88 -16.47 0.89
C ASN A 288 11.21 -15.60 -0.18
N ALA A 289 10.46 -14.58 0.21
CA ALA A 289 9.86 -13.63 -0.73
C ALA A 289 10.94 -12.86 -1.52
N GLY A 290 12.03 -12.46 -0.87
CA GLY A 290 13.22 -11.91 -1.54
C GLY A 290 13.82 -12.89 -2.57
N SER A 291 13.86 -14.18 -2.25
CA SER A 291 14.33 -15.23 -3.18
C SER A 291 13.43 -15.33 -4.41
N PHE A 292 12.11 -15.20 -4.25
CA PHE A 292 11.19 -15.08 -5.39
C PHE A 292 11.51 -13.84 -6.24
N LEU A 293 11.71 -12.66 -5.63
CA LEU A 293 12.03 -11.45 -6.39
C LEU A 293 13.31 -11.60 -7.22
N LEU A 294 14.34 -12.25 -6.66
CA LEU A 294 15.58 -12.55 -7.40
C LEU A 294 15.34 -13.50 -8.58
N LEU A 295 14.52 -14.54 -8.38
CA LEU A 295 14.17 -15.51 -9.42
C LEU A 295 13.21 -14.93 -10.47
N ALA A 296 12.39 -13.96 -10.09
CA ALA A 296 11.40 -13.31 -10.94
C ALA A 296 12.00 -12.31 -11.92
N GLN A 297 13.25 -11.87 -11.71
CA GLN A 297 13.90 -10.97 -12.66
C GLN A 297 14.03 -11.65 -14.02
N MET A 298 13.45 -11.03 -15.03
CA MET A 298 13.44 -11.56 -16.39
C MET A 298 14.87 -11.61 -16.95
N PRO A 299 15.18 -12.56 -17.87
CA PRO A 299 16.49 -12.61 -18.49
C PRO A 299 16.74 -11.42 -19.42
N GLU A 300 17.99 -11.27 -19.85
CA GLU A 300 18.33 -10.37 -20.97
C GLU A 300 17.43 -10.67 -22.19
N PRO A 301 17.01 -9.64 -22.94
CA PRO A 301 17.46 -8.24 -22.88
C PRO A 301 16.63 -7.32 -21.98
N GLN A 302 15.73 -7.86 -21.13
CA GLN A 302 14.81 -7.05 -20.31
C GLN A 302 14.89 -7.40 -18.82
N PRO A 303 16.02 -7.13 -18.13
CA PRO A 303 16.26 -7.56 -16.75
C PRO A 303 15.47 -6.77 -15.69
N ALA A 304 14.14 -6.81 -15.78
CA ALA A 304 13.17 -6.21 -14.88
C ALA A 304 12.05 -7.23 -14.56
N TRP A 305 10.92 -6.78 -14.01
CA TRP A 305 9.87 -7.67 -13.50
C TRP A 305 8.54 -7.46 -14.22
N CYS A 306 7.67 -8.46 -14.11
CA CYS A 306 6.30 -8.45 -14.59
C CYS A 306 5.33 -8.42 -13.40
N GLN A 307 4.07 -8.01 -13.62
CA GLN A 307 3.06 -7.94 -12.56
C GLN A 307 2.77 -9.32 -11.95
N GLN A 308 2.72 -10.39 -12.76
CA GLN A 308 2.42 -11.74 -12.29
C GLN A 308 3.01 -12.83 -13.18
N TYR A 309 3.20 -14.01 -12.58
CA TYR A 309 3.74 -15.21 -13.22
C TYR A 309 2.87 -16.44 -12.92
N ASN A 310 2.85 -17.38 -13.86
CA ASN A 310 2.26 -18.70 -13.65
C ASN A 310 3.22 -19.63 -12.88
N SER A 311 2.80 -20.88 -12.60
CA SER A 311 3.62 -21.85 -11.87
C SER A 311 4.88 -22.30 -12.61
N ALA A 312 5.00 -22.00 -13.91
CA ALA A 312 6.20 -22.21 -14.72
C ALA A 312 7.12 -20.98 -14.78
N MET A 313 6.85 -19.95 -13.96
CA MET A 313 7.60 -18.70 -13.90
C MET A 313 7.65 -17.96 -15.24
N GLN A 314 6.52 -17.97 -15.96
CA GLN A 314 6.32 -17.17 -17.16
C GLN A 314 5.28 -16.08 -16.89
N PRO A 315 5.50 -14.85 -17.38
CA PRO A 315 4.51 -13.80 -17.28
C PRO A 315 3.22 -14.20 -18.00
N VAL A 316 2.08 -13.86 -17.40
CA VAL A 316 0.76 -14.22 -17.91
C VAL A 316 -0.20 -13.04 -17.81
N TRP A 317 -1.29 -13.13 -18.58
CA TRP A 317 -2.39 -12.18 -18.45
C TRP A 317 -3.01 -12.25 -17.05
N ASP A 318 -3.42 -11.10 -16.53
CA ASP A 318 -4.38 -11.01 -15.43
C ASP A 318 -5.70 -10.43 -15.94
N ARG A 319 -5.96 -9.12 -15.76
CA ARG A 319 -7.14 -8.46 -16.33
C ARG A 319 -6.98 -8.20 -17.84
N LYS A 320 -8.08 -7.83 -18.51
CA LYS A 320 -8.14 -7.54 -19.96
C LYS A 320 -7.21 -6.42 -20.45
N PHE A 321 -6.55 -5.71 -19.54
CA PHE A 321 -5.63 -4.60 -19.77
C PHE A 321 -4.26 -4.82 -19.11
N GLU A 322 -3.96 -6.05 -18.71
CA GLU A 322 -2.74 -6.45 -18.00
C GLU A 322 -2.11 -7.67 -18.68
N PRO A 323 -1.39 -7.43 -19.79
CA PRO A 323 -0.80 -8.48 -20.59
C PRO A 323 0.50 -9.01 -19.96
N PRO A 324 1.02 -10.16 -20.43
CA PRO A 324 2.41 -10.55 -20.23
C PRO A 324 3.35 -9.44 -20.74
N ALA A 325 3.97 -8.72 -19.81
CA ALA A 325 4.81 -7.57 -20.11
C ALA A 325 5.74 -7.26 -18.94
N ILE A 326 6.90 -6.70 -19.25
CA ILE A 326 7.73 -6.04 -18.23
C ILE A 326 7.00 -4.80 -17.75
N THR A 327 7.06 -4.51 -16.46
CA THR A 327 6.28 -3.43 -15.86
C THR A 327 7.14 -2.35 -15.25
N GLY A 328 6.87 -1.09 -15.60
CA GLY A 328 7.62 0.06 -15.08
C GLY A 328 7.44 0.22 -13.57
N GLU A 329 6.19 0.32 -13.09
CA GLU A 329 5.90 0.56 -11.67
C GLU A 329 6.37 -0.57 -10.76
N GLU A 330 5.95 -1.79 -11.02
CA GLU A 330 6.25 -2.93 -10.13
C GLU A 330 7.75 -3.24 -10.09
N SER A 331 8.48 -2.96 -11.17
CA SER A 331 9.94 -3.11 -11.17
C SER A 331 10.63 -2.13 -10.23
N GLN A 332 10.10 -0.90 -10.09
CA GLN A 332 10.61 0.07 -9.12
C GLN A 332 10.32 -0.39 -7.69
N GLY A 333 9.10 -0.89 -7.42
CA GLY A 333 8.73 -1.47 -6.12
C GLY A 333 9.59 -2.68 -5.74
N VAL A 334 9.94 -3.55 -6.70
CA VAL A 334 10.87 -4.65 -6.46
C VAL A 334 12.28 -4.16 -6.12
N LEU A 335 12.78 -3.14 -6.81
CA LEU A 335 14.09 -2.56 -6.49
C LEU A 335 14.10 -2.00 -5.07
N GLU A 336 13.07 -1.24 -4.70
CA GLU A 336 12.90 -0.70 -3.35
C GLU A 336 12.85 -1.83 -2.28
N ALA A 337 12.12 -2.91 -2.55
CA ALA A 337 12.04 -4.07 -1.66
C ALA A 337 13.37 -4.82 -1.50
N LEU A 338 14.16 -4.94 -2.57
CA LEU A 338 15.49 -5.56 -2.51
C LEU A 338 16.47 -4.71 -1.70
N LEU A 339 16.43 -3.38 -1.86
CA LEU A 339 17.24 -2.47 -1.04
C LEU A 339 16.81 -2.50 0.43
N LEU A 340 15.50 -2.59 0.72
CA LEU A 340 15.00 -2.83 2.08
C LEU A 340 15.53 -4.15 2.67
N LEU A 341 15.44 -5.26 1.93
CA LEU A 341 15.98 -6.54 2.38
C LEU A 341 17.49 -6.46 2.64
N TYR A 342 18.26 -5.76 1.80
CA TYR A 342 19.68 -5.54 2.06
C TYR A 342 19.90 -4.77 3.37
N ARG A 343 19.19 -3.65 3.59
CA ARG A 343 19.27 -2.86 4.84
C ARG A 343 19.03 -3.73 6.07
N ARG A 344 18.02 -4.60 6.00
CA ARG A 344 17.54 -5.37 7.15
C ARG A 344 18.32 -6.67 7.39
N THR A 345 19.05 -7.18 6.39
CA THR A 345 19.73 -8.50 6.49
C THR A 345 21.23 -8.47 6.21
N GLY A 346 21.75 -7.43 5.56
CA GLY A 346 23.13 -7.34 5.10
C GLY A 346 23.50 -8.30 3.97
N LYS A 347 22.53 -8.95 3.31
CA LYS A 347 22.80 -9.95 2.27
C LYS A 347 23.03 -9.30 0.91
N ASP A 348 24.28 -9.25 0.47
CA ASP A 348 24.71 -8.67 -0.82
C ASP A 348 23.96 -9.21 -2.05
N SER A 349 23.39 -10.43 -1.97
CA SER A 349 22.59 -11.01 -3.05
C SER A 349 21.43 -10.11 -3.51
N TYR A 350 20.89 -9.27 -2.62
CA TYR A 350 19.81 -8.35 -2.95
C TYR A 350 20.28 -7.11 -3.73
N LEU A 351 21.57 -6.78 -3.71
CA LEU A 351 22.14 -5.67 -4.49
C LEU A 351 22.50 -6.09 -5.92
N VAL A 352 22.83 -7.36 -6.14
CA VAL A 352 23.25 -7.92 -7.45
C VAL A 352 22.32 -7.56 -8.63
N PRO A 353 20.98 -7.69 -8.52
CA PRO A 353 20.09 -7.44 -9.66
C PRO A 353 19.87 -5.95 -9.99
N VAL A 354 20.22 -5.04 -9.07
CA VAL A 354 19.80 -3.62 -9.11
C VAL A 354 20.39 -2.86 -10.31
N PRO A 355 21.71 -2.91 -10.59
CA PRO A 355 22.30 -2.08 -11.66
C PRO A 355 21.72 -2.36 -13.05
N ARG A 356 21.58 -3.64 -13.41
CA ARG A 356 21.06 -4.04 -14.73
C ARG A 356 19.59 -3.67 -14.92
N ALA A 357 18.79 -3.73 -13.85
CA ALA A 357 17.39 -3.31 -13.90
C ALA A 357 17.27 -1.80 -14.06
N ILE A 358 18.05 -1.02 -13.32
CA ILE A 358 18.09 0.45 -13.47
C ILE A 358 18.52 0.83 -14.88
N GLU A 359 19.56 0.20 -15.43
CA GLU A 359 20.02 0.45 -16.79
C GLU A 359 18.92 0.20 -17.83
N TYR A 360 18.25 -0.95 -17.73
CA TYR A 360 17.12 -1.29 -18.62
C TYR A 360 15.94 -0.32 -18.48
N LEU A 361 15.50 0.00 -17.26
CA LEU A 361 14.37 0.90 -17.03
C LEU A 361 14.69 2.32 -17.49
N ARG A 362 15.91 2.80 -17.26
CA ARG A 362 16.40 4.10 -17.74
C ARG A 362 16.42 4.17 -19.27
N ALA A 363 16.85 3.10 -19.93
CA ALA A 363 16.79 2.99 -21.40
C ALA A 363 15.35 2.93 -21.93
N SER A 364 14.38 2.62 -21.07
CA SER A 364 12.96 2.47 -21.41
C SER A 364 12.14 3.73 -21.11
N LEU A 365 12.75 4.80 -20.58
CA LEU A 365 12.07 6.07 -20.30
C LEU A 365 11.45 6.65 -21.57
N LEU A 366 10.21 7.13 -21.42
CA LEU A 366 9.49 7.88 -22.44
C LEU A 366 10.10 9.29 -22.59
N PRO A 367 9.82 10.00 -23.69
CA PRO A 367 10.40 11.33 -23.94
C PRO A 367 10.10 12.38 -22.85
N ASP A 368 9.07 12.17 -22.04
CA ASP A 368 8.69 13.04 -20.92
C ASP A 368 9.31 12.62 -19.57
N GLY A 369 10.17 11.60 -19.55
CA GLY A 369 10.85 11.12 -18.35
C GLY A 369 10.04 10.10 -17.52
N ARG A 370 8.84 9.71 -17.97
CA ARG A 370 8.04 8.67 -17.32
C ARG A 370 8.33 7.29 -17.87
N LEU A 371 7.85 6.26 -17.17
CA LEU A 371 7.81 4.89 -17.65
C LEU A 371 6.41 4.54 -18.14
N ALA A 372 6.32 3.66 -19.13
CA ALA A 372 5.07 2.97 -19.44
C ALA A 372 4.79 1.91 -18.36
N ARG A 373 3.52 1.67 -18.04
CA ARG A 373 3.16 0.57 -17.12
C ARG A 373 3.55 -0.79 -17.71
N PHE A 374 3.51 -0.95 -19.04
CA PHE A 374 3.78 -2.20 -19.73
C PHE A 374 4.75 -2.02 -20.90
N TYR A 375 5.77 -2.87 -20.97
CA TYR A 375 6.68 -3.02 -22.10
C TYR A 375 6.56 -4.43 -22.67
N GLU A 376 6.32 -4.51 -23.97
CA GLU A 376 6.20 -5.74 -24.71
C GLU A 376 7.46 -6.60 -24.56
N LEU A 377 7.25 -7.90 -24.31
CA LEU A 377 8.32 -8.87 -24.24
C LEU A 377 9.10 -8.91 -25.57
N GLU A 378 10.42 -9.02 -25.47
CA GLU A 378 11.42 -9.05 -26.55
C GLU A 378 11.61 -7.72 -27.29
N THR A 379 10.55 -7.02 -27.67
CA THR A 379 10.65 -5.79 -28.49
C THR A 379 10.90 -4.52 -27.69
N ASN A 380 10.62 -4.56 -26.38
CA ASN A 380 10.62 -3.43 -25.47
C ASN A 380 9.68 -2.28 -25.86
N ARG A 381 8.66 -2.54 -26.70
CA ARG A 381 7.72 -1.50 -27.11
C ARG A 381 6.69 -1.23 -26.01
N PRO A 382 6.42 0.04 -25.63
CA PRO A 382 5.35 0.37 -24.69
C PRO A 382 3.99 -0.16 -25.14
N ILE A 383 3.28 -0.87 -24.27
CA ILE A 383 1.92 -1.35 -24.50
C ILE A 383 0.93 -0.48 -23.75
N TYR A 384 -0.14 -0.11 -24.44
CA TYR A 384 -1.29 0.61 -23.92
C TYR A 384 -2.58 -0.12 -24.28
N PHE A 385 -3.71 0.39 -23.79
CA PHE A 385 -5.03 -0.10 -24.17
C PHE A 385 -5.97 1.05 -24.49
N THR A 386 -6.90 0.82 -25.42
CA THR A 386 -7.99 1.75 -25.69
C THR A 386 -9.02 1.74 -24.55
N ARG A 387 -9.99 2.66 -24.59
CA ARG A 387 -11.16 2.66 -23.68
C ARG A 387 -11.94 1.35 -23.69
N ASP A 388 -11.99 0.67 -24.84
CA ASP A 388 -12.64 -0.64 -25.00
C ASP A 388 -11.67 -1.81 -24.74
N TYR A 389 -10.51 -1.51 -24.15
CA TYR A 389 -9.47 -2.46 -23.78
C TYR A 389 -8.95 -3.29 -24.96
N GLN A 390 -8.80 -2.65 -26.12
CA GLN A 390 -8.01 -3.19 -27.22
C GLN A 390 -6.56 -2.78 -27.05
N MET A 391 -5.63 -3.74 -27.18
CA MET A 391 -4.21 -3.46 -27.10
C MET A 391 -3.81 -2.46 -28.20
N THR A 392 -3.06 -1.44 -27.83
CA THR A 392 -2.55 -0.42 -28.74
C THR A 392 -1.14 -0.01 -28.32
N TYR A 393 -0.41 0.60 -29.24
CA TYR A 393 0.90 1.19 -28.99
C TYR A 393 0.88 2.71 -29.16
N ASP A 394 -0.32 3.27 -29.30
CA ASP A 394 -0.58 4.70 -29.40
C ASP A 394 -1.01 5.23 -28.03
N ILE A 395 -0.12 6.02 -27.41
CA ILE A 395 -0.35 6.69 -26.14
C ILE A 395 -1.58 7.60 -26.17
N GLY A 396 -1.97 8.14 -27.34
CA GLY A 396 -3.14 9.01 -27.49
C GLY A 396 -4.49 8.31 -27.38
N GLN A 397 -4.51 6.97 -27.31
CA GLN A 397 -5.74 6.17 -27.27
C GLN A 397 -6.12 5.68 -25.86
N MET A 398 -5.30 6.00 -24.86
CA MET A 398 -5.48 5.51 -23.49
C MET A 398 -6.80 6.00 -22.85
N PRO A 399 -7.46 5.18 -22.02
CA PRO A 399 -8.51 5.67 -21.14
C PRO A 399 -7.94 6.62 -20.08
N THR A 400 -8.80 7.46 -19.51
CA THR A 400 -8.43 8.40 -18.43
C THR A 400 -8.48 7.76 -17.04
N HIS A 401 -9.14 6.61 -16.87
CA HIS A 401 -9.39 5.99 -15.57
C HIS A 401 -8.38 4.92 -15.16
N TYR A 402 -7.36 4.63 -15.98
CA TYR A 402 -6.31 3.68 -15.64
C TYR A 402 -4.91 4.26 -15.94
N GLY A 403 -4.03 4.22 -14.93
CA GLY A 403 -2.68 4.78 -15.01
C GLY A 403 -1.74 3.90 -15.83
N PHE A 404 -1.58 4.21 -17.12
CA PHE A 404 -0.62 3.56 -18.02
C PHE A 404 0.75 4.24 -18.06
N LEU A 405 0.88 5.42 -17.46
CA LEU A 405 2.13 6.17 -17.34
C LEU A 405 2.48 6.31 -15.87
N ARG A 406 3.76 6.14 -15.56
CA ARG A 406 4.27 6.02 -14.19
C ARG A 406 5.46 6.94 -14.01
N GLU A 407 5.46 7.68 -12.90
CA GLU A 407 6.59 8.53 -12.55
C GLU A 407 7.84 7.66 -12.32
N SER A 408 8.99 8.18 -12.76
CA SER A 408 10.28 7.56 -12.50
C SER A 408 10.74 7.91 -11.09
N ARG A 409 11.10 6.88 -10.33
CA ARG A 409 11.81 6.94 -9.04
C ARG A 409 13.24 6.41 -9.16
N LEU A 410 13.71 6.15 -10.39
CA LEU A 410 15.01 5.51 -10.65
C LEU A 410 16.17 6.30 -10.06
N GLU A 411 16.10 7.63 -10.06
CA GLU A 411 17.11 8.50 -9.48
C GLU A 411 17.23 8.30 -7.96
N ALA A 412 16.09 8.22 -7.26
CA ALA A 412 16.06 7.98 -5.82
C ALA A 412 16.52 6.56 -5.47
N ILE A 413 16.09 5.56 -6.25
CA ILE A 413 16.50 4.17 -6.09
C ILE A 413 18.00 4.00 -6.32
N GLU A 414 18.56 4.62 -7.37
CA GLU A 414 20.00 4.58 -7.64
C GLU A 414 20.78 5.28 -6.54
N ALA A 415 20.31 6.44 -6.04
CA ALA A 415 20.94 7.14 -4.93
C ALA A 415 21.00 6.27 -3.66
N GLU A 416 19.91 5.58 -3.33
CA GLU A 416 19.87 4.66 -2.20
C GLU A 416 20.79 3.45 -2.41
N TYR A 417 20.80 2.87 -3.60
CA TYR A 417 21.75 1.80 -3.95
C TYR A 417 23.21 2.23 -3.76
N GLN A 418 23.58 3.43 -4.25
CA GLN A 418 24.94 3.95 -4.08
C GLN A 418 25.27 4.23 -2.62
N ARG A 419 24.31 4.74 -1.83
CA ARG A 419 24.47 4.94 -0.39
C ARG A 419 24.76 3.61 0.32
N LEU A 420 23.98 2.58 0.03
CA LEU A 420 24.14 1.24 0.63
C LEU A 420 25.46 0.58 0.24
N LEU A 421 25.97 0.81 -0.97
CA LEU A 421 27.33 0.37 -1.35
C LEU A 421 28.43 1.09 -0.55
N ALA A 422 28.22 2.36 -0.21
CA ALA A 422 29.21 3.18 0.49
C ALA A 422 29.18 2.95 2.02
N GLU A 423 27.99 2.82 2.59
CA GLU A 423 27.75 2.79 4.04
C GLU A 423 27.47 1.38 4.59
N GLY A 424 27.20 0.41 3.71
CA GLY A 424 26.73 -0.92 4.08
C GLY A 424 25.24 -0.95 4.40
N ALA A 425 24.78 -2.04 5.02
CA ALA A 425 23.40 -2.21 5.44
C ALA A 425 23.08 -1.28 6.62
N SER A 426 22.51 -0.12 6.31
CA SER A 426 22.15 0.90 7.29
C SER A 426 20.83 1.58 6.92
N GLU A 427 20.10 2.03 7.93
CA GLU A 427 18.91 2.85 7.74
C GLU A 427 19.28 4.26 7.23
N PRO A 428 18.50 4.84 6.31
CA PRO A 428 18.71 6.21 5.90
C PRO A 428 18.46 7.16 7.08
N VAL A 429 19.25 8.22 7.17
CA VAL A 429 18.99 9.30 8.13
C VAL A 429 17.84 10.14 7.58
N ALA A 430 16.63 9.92 8.12
CA ALA A 430 15.47 10.74 7.79
C ALA A 430 15.72 12.19 8.24
N GLN A 431 15.41 13.15 7.37
CA GLN A 431 15.40 14.56 7.73
C GLN A 431 13.98 14.91 8.18
N PRO A 432 13.78 15.36 9.43
CA PRO A 432 12.46 15.79 9.88
C PRO A 432 12.02 17.03 9.09
N PRO A 433 10.70 17.26 8.94
CA PRO A 433 10.19 18.48 8.35
C PRO A 433 10.73 19.73 9.05
N THR A 434 10.96 20.79 8.29
CA THR A 434 11.37 22.09 8.83
C THR A 434 10.23 22.76 9.61
N ALA A 435 10.59 23.67 10.52
CA ALA A 435 9.60 24.44 11.27
C ALA A 435 8.70 25.31 10.35
N GLU A 436 9.20 25.73 9.19
CA GLU A 436 8.44 26.42 8.17
C GLU A 436 7.43 25.51 7.45
N GLU A 437 7.82 24.29 7.09
CA GLU A 437 6.91 23.29 6.50
C GLU A 437 5.81 22.90 7.47
N VAL A 438 6.17 22.68 8.74
CA VAL A 438 5.21 22.40 9.82
C VAL A 438 4.25 23.57 10.01
N ARG A 439 4.75 24.81 10.00
CA ARG A 439 3.87 25.98 10.09
C ARG A 439 2.88 26.01 8.93
N ALA A 440 3.31 25.72 7.71
CA ALA A 440 2.43 25.69 6.55
C ALA A 440 1.33 24.62 6.67
N ILE A 441 1.65 23.44 7.22
CA ILE A 441 0.67 22.39 7.52
C ILE A 441 -0.37 22.88 8.54
N ILE A 442 0.08 23.51 9.62
CA ILE A 442 -0.80 24.02 10.68
C ILE A 442 -1.71 25.13 10.14
N ASP A 443 -1.15 26.09 9.40
CA ASP A 443 -1.89 27.24 8.87
C ASP A 443 -2.94 26.83 7.80
N ALA A 444 -2.76 25.68 7.14
CA ALA A 444 -3.71 25.11 6.19
C ALA A 444 -4.87 24.35 6.84
N MET A 445 -4.80 24.08 8.15
CA MET A 445 -5.83 23.38 8.89
C MET A 445 -6.97 24.33 9.28
N ASP A 446 -8.22 23.90 9.12
CA ASP A 446 -9.37 24.68 9.55
C ASP A 446 -9.60 24.62 11.08
N GLU A 447 -10.53 25.42 11.59
CA GLU A 447 -10.84 25.52 13.02
C GLU A 447 -11.32 24.23 13.67
N ARG A 448 -11.72 23.24 12.86
CA ARG A 448 -12.18 21.94 13.37
C ARG A 448 -11.01 20.98 13.55
N GLY A 449 -9.90 21.21 12.86
CA GLY A 449 -8.80 20.25 12.75
C GLY A 449 -8.76 19.52 11.40
N ALA A 450 -9.45 20.02 10.36
CA ALA A 450 -9.49 19.36 9.05
C ALA A 450 -8.66 20.11 8.01
N TRP A 451 -8.01 19.35 7.11
CA TRP A 451 -7.47 19.87 5.86
C TRP A 451 -8.48 19.62 4.74
N VAL A 452 -8.92 20.69 4.08
CA VAL A 452 -10.00 20.66 3.08
C VAL A 452 -9.46 21.08 1.72
N GLU A 453 -9.77 20.29 0.70
CA GLU A 453 -9.32 20.50 -0.68
C GLU A 453 -10.52 20.63 -1.63
N MET A 454 -10.46 21.59 -2.56
CA MET A 454 -11.48 21.76 -3.59
C MET A 454 -11.24 20.77 -4.73
N THR A 455 -11.86 19.59 -4.62
CA THR A 455 -11.69 18.47 -5.53
C THR A 455 -12.99 17.69 -5.73
N VAL A 456 -13.02 16.82 -6.73
CA VAL A 456 -14.17 15.95 -7.01
C VAL A 456 -14.12 14.71 -6.13
N MET A 457 -15.27 14.35 -5.56
CA MET A 457 -15.52 13.03 -4.99
C MET A 457 -15.94 12.08 -6.13
N ASP A 458 -15.04 11.18 -6.52
CA ASP A 458 -15.14 10.40 -7.76
C ASP A 458 -16.38 9.50 -7.79
N GLN A 459 -16.72 8.88 -6.65
CA GLN A 459 -17.88 7.99 -6.57
C GLN A 459 -19.20 8.76 -6.60
N HIS A 460 -19.16 10.03 -6.24
CA HIS A 460 -20.30 10.94 -6.27
C HIS A 460 -20.40 11.71 -7.59
N ASN A 461 -19.28 11.87 -8.30
CA ASN A 461 -19.14 12.73 -9.47
C ASN A 461 -19.61 14.17 -9.15
N ILE A 462 -19.22 14.67 -7.98
CA ILE A 462 -19.57 15.99 -7.45
C ILE A 462 -18.31 16.61 -6.83
N GLU A 463 -18.11 17.91 -7.03
CA GLU A 463 -17.20 18.74 -6.24
C GLU A 463 -18.04 19.43 -5.16
N PRO A 464 -17.99 19.00 -3.89
CA PRO A 464 -18.83 19.57 -2.84
C PRO A 464 -18.46 21.02 -2.55
N GLU A 465 -19.45 21.89 -2.30
CA GLU A 465 -19.19 23.30 -1.94
C GLU A 465 -18.38 23.44 -0.65
N ALA A 466 -18.55 22.49 0.27
CA ALA A 466 -17.78 22.41 1.52
C ALA A 466 -16.34 21.90 1.32
N GLY A 467 -15.95 21.55 0.10
CA GLY A 467 -14.68 20.89 -0.23
C GLY A 467 -14.66 19.41 0.15
N VAL A 468 -13.48 18.80 0.08
CA VAL A 468 -13.24 17.37 0.35
C VAL A 468 -12.12 17.21 1.37
N ILE A 469 -12.35 16.37 2.36
CA ILE A 469 -11.35 15.93 3.34
C ILE A 469 -10.80 14.59 2.83
N HIS A 470 -9.52 14.55 2.50
CA HIS A 470 -8.82 13.33 2.09
C HIS A 470 -8.10 12.70 3.28
N SER A 471 -8.33 11.41 3.53
CA SER A 471 -7.58 10.68 4.56
C SER A 471 -6.08 10.60 4.23
N ALA A 472 -5.72 10.57 2.94
CA ALA A 472 -4.31 10.65 2.53
C ALA A 472 -3.63 11.93 3.02
N THR A 473 -4.29 13.09 2.91
CA THR A 473 -3.78 14.39 3.37
C THR A 473 -3.68 14.44 4.89
N PHE A 474 -4.69 13.92 5.59
CA PHE A 474 -4.63 13.76 7.05
C PHE A 474 -3.43 12.91 7.49
N ILE A 475 -3.24 11.74 6.88
CA ILE A 475 -2.13 10.82 7.20
C ILE A 475 -0.78 11.50 6.97
N ALA A 476 -0.60 12.14 5.82
CA ALA A 476 0.65 12.82 5.48
C ALA A 476 0.98 13.94 6.47
N ASN A 477 -0.01 14.77 6.82
CA ASN A 477 0.18 15.90 7.72
C ASN A 477 0.40 15.46 9.16
N VAL A 478 -0.35 14.48 9.67
CA VAL A 478 -0.14 13.93 11.02
C VAL A 478 1.24 13.28 11.13
N ARG A 479 1.68 12.53 10.11
CA ARG A 479 3.03 11.97 10.09
C ARG A 479 4.09 13.07 10.10
N ALA A 480 3.97 14.08 9.25
CA ALA A 480 4.93 15.20 9.21
C ALA A 480 5.01 15.96 10.55
N LEU A 481 3.87 16.21 11.19
CA LEU A 481 3.82 16.81 12.54
C LEU A 481 4.51 15.91 13.57
N SER A 482 4.29 14.59 13.50
CA SER A 482 4.90 13.62 14.41
C SER A 482 6.41 13.51 14.21
N ASP A 483 6.88 13.47 12.95
CA ASP A 483 8.30 13.38 12.61
C ASP A 483 9.07 14.64 13.02
N PHE A 484 8.45 15.82 12.93
CA PHE A 484 9.02 17.06 13.48
C PHE A 484 9.27 16.97 14.98
N LEU A 485 8.36 16.34 15.73
CA LEU A 485 8.48 16.16 17.18
C LEU A 485 9.51 15.10 17.56
N ARG A 486 9.72 14.06 16.73
CA ARG A 486 10.74 13.01 16.96
C ARG A 486 12.15 13.41 16.51
N GLY A 487 12.28 14.36 15.59
CA GLY A 487 13.54 14.83 15.02
C GLY A 487 14.41 15.68 15.96
N MET A 488 14.11 15.67 17.25
CA MET A 488 14.82 16.33 18.34
C MET A 488 15.25 15.29 19.36
#